data_AF-A0A845YU66-F1
#
_entry.id   AF-A0A845YU66-F1
#
_cell.length_a   1.000
_cell.length_b   1.000
_cell.length_c   1.000
_cell.angle_alpha   90.00
_cell.angle_beta   90.00
_cell.angle_gamma   90.00
#
_symmetry.space_group_name_H-M   'P 1'
#
loop_
_entity.id
_entity.type
_entity.pdbx_description
1 polymer ?
#
loop_
_entity_poly.entity_id
_entity_poly.type
_entity_poly.pdbx_seq_one_letter_code
_entity_poly.pdbx_strand_id
1 'polypeptide(L)'
;LAAGGFDKVRANRSSVELIRLNRNGTVQKRKISVDFESGVNEETNPPLRPDDIVVINRSGLTSFTDTVGQVLSPLNSLFGIFDIFRGFSEGFGGDD
;
A
#
# COMPACT_ATOMS: atom_id res chain seq x y z
N LEU A 1 -10.00 -17.60 -12.23
CA LEU A 1 -9.10 -16.51 -11.81
C LEU A 1 -8.08 -16.26 -12.92
N ALA A 2 -8.40 -15.42 -13.91
CA ALA A 2 -7.59 -15.29 -15.14
C ALA A 2 -6.45 -14.25 -15.04
N ALA A 3 -6.51 -13.31 -14.09
CA ALA A 3 -5.57 -12.19 -13.97
C ALA A 3 -4.54 -12.33 -12.84
N GLY A 4 -4.41 -13.50 -12.21
CA GLY A 4 -3.48 -13.73 -11.10
C GLY A 4 -3.92 -13.22 -9.72
N GLY A 5 -5.01 -12.45 -9.63
CA GLY A 5 -5.58 -11.95 -8.38
C GLY A 5 -4.96 -10.63 -7.92
N PHE A 6 -5.27 -10.21 -6.69
CA PHE A 6 -4.74 -8.96 -6.13
C PHE A 6 -3.27 -9.12 -5.72
N ASP A 7 -2.43 -8.14 -6.10
CA ASP A 7 -1.08 -8.01 -5.54
C ASP A 7 -1.18 -7.73 -4.03
N LYS A 8 -0.51 -8.55 -3.22
CA LYS A 8 -0.63 -8.51 -1.75
C LYS A 8 -0.08 -7.23 -1.13
N VAL A 9 0.86 -6.57 -1.80
CA VAL A 9 1.60 -5.42 -1.26
C VAL A 9 1.09 -4.13 -1.89
N ARG A 10 0.90 -4.13 -3.22
CA ARG A 10 0.71 -2.92 -4.03
C ARG A 10 -0.73 -2.68 -4.44
N ALA A 11 -1.63 -3.66 -4.35
CA ALA A 11 -3.02 -3.49 -4.76
C ALA A 11 -3.90 -3.06 -3.58
N ASN A 12 -4.85 -2.17 -3.86
CA ASN A 12 -5.96 -1.91 -2.98
C ASN A 12 -6.92 -3.11 -3.04
N ARG A 13 -7.07 -3.80 -1.90
CA ARG A 13 -7.90 -5.00 -1.77
C ARG A 13 -9.30 -4.71 -1.21
N SER A 14 -9.61 -3.46 -0.85
CA SER A 14 -10.92 -3.10 -0.27
C SER A 14 -11.96 -2.72 -1.32
N SER A 15 -11.53 -2.26 -2.50
CA SER A 15 -12.45 -1.85 -3.57
C SER A 15 -11.79 -1.89 -4.94
N VAL A 16 -12.63 -2.06 -5.96
CA VAL A 16 -12.27 -1.98 -7.38
C VAL A 16 -13.18 -0.98 -8.08
N GLU A 17 -12.75 -0.48 -9.23
CA GLU A 17 -13.62 0.31 -10.11
C GLU A 17 -14.09 -0.55 -11.27
N LEU A 18 -15.40 -0.61 -11.47
CA LEU A 18 -16.02 -1.20 -12.63
C LEU A 18 -16.39 -0.08 -13.61
N ILE A 19 -15.79 -0.13 -14.79
CA ILE A 19 -16.08 0.76 -15.90
C ILE A 19 -16.81 -0.05 -16.97
N ARG A 20 -17.99 0.44 -17.38
CA ARG A 20 -18.83 -0.21 -18.38
C ARG A 20 -19.17 0.77 -19.49
N LEU A 21 -18.88 0.36 -20.72
CA LEU A 21 -19.36 1.04 -21.92
C LEU A 21 -20.75 0.49 -22.29
N ASN A 22 -21.74 1.37 -22.38
CA ASN A 22 -23.09 1.01 -22.78
C ASN A 22 -23.24 1.11 -24.30
N ARG A 23 -24.18 0.35 -24.87
CA ARG A 23 -24.44 0.32 -26.32
C ARG A 23 -24.81 1.68 -26.91
N ASN A 24 -25.35 2.58 -26.09
CA ASN A 24 -25.67 3.95 -26.49
C ASN A 24 -24.45 4.90 -26.47
N GLY A 25 -23.24 4.38 -26.23
CA GLY A 25 -22.00 5.15 -26.17
C GLY A 25 -21.70 5.79 -24.80
N THR A 26 -22.58 5.64 -23.80
CA THR A 26 -22.35 6.19 -22.46
C THR A 26 -21.43 5.31 -21.63
N VAL A 27 -20.60 5.91 -20.78
CA VAL A 27 -19.73 5.19 -19.84
C VAL A 27 -20.29 5.31 -18.42
N GLN A 28 -20.39 4.18 -17.73
CA GLN A 28 -20.70 4.13 -16.31
C GLN A 28 -19.45 3.72 -15.53
N LYS A 29 -19.14 4.45 -14.47
CA LYS A 29 -18.05 4.14 -13.54
C LYS A 29 -18.64 3.94 -12.15
N ARG A 30 -18.40 2.77 -11.55
CA ARG A 30 -18.88 2.41 -10.21
C ARG A 30 -17.72 1.92 -9.36
N LYS A 31 -17.63 2.38 -8.12
CA LYS A 31 -16.72 1.82 -7.12
C LYS A 31 -17.44 0.68 -6.41
N ILE A 32 -16.85 -0.50 -6.41
CA ILE A 32 -17.40 -1.72 -5.81
C ILE A 32 -16.49 -2.15 -4.67
N SER A 33 -17.04 -2.30 -3.47
CA SER A 33 -16.32 -2.88 -2.34
C SER A 33 -16.09 -4.36 -2.58
N VAL A 34 -14.89 -4.84 -2.28
CA VAL A 34 -14.53 -6.24 -2.49
C VAL A 34 -14.97 -7.05 -1.28
N ASP A 35 -15.89 -7.98 -1.53
CA ASP A 35 -16.30 -9.00 -0.58
C ASP A 35 -16.39 -10.34 -1.35
N PHE A 36 -15.52 -11.28 -1.01
CA PHE A 36 -15.44 -12.59 -1.67
C PHE A 36 -16.46 -13.59 -1.12
N GLU A 37 -17.09 -13.29 0.01
CA GLU A 37 -18.17 -14.09 0.59
C GLU A 37 -19.53 -13.68 0.00
N SER A 38 -19.61 -12.46 -0.56
CA SER A 38 -20.80 -11.95 -1.23
C SER A 38 -21.04 -12.62 -2.58
N GLY A 39 -22.26 -13.12 -2.78
CA GLY A 39 -22.72 -13.65 -4.05
C GLY A 39 -22.93 -12.57 -5.12
N VAL A 40 -23.29 -13.00 -6.34
CA VAL A 40 -23.63 -12.07 -7.44
C VAL A 40 -24.93 -11.32 -7.11
N ASN A 41 -24.90 -10.00 -7.22
CA ASN A 41 -26.02 -9.12 -6.92
C ASN A 41 -25.93 -7.82 -7.75
N GLU A 42 -27.02 -7.34 -8.36
CA GLU A 42 -26.97 -6.18 -9.27
C GLU A 42 -26.51 -4.85 -8.62
N GLU A 43 -26.79 -4.70 -7.33
CA GLU A 43 -26.51 -3.49 -6.55
C GLU A 43 -25.06 -3.45 -6.06
N THR A 44 -24.58 -4.54 -5.47
CA THR A 44 -23.27 -4.57 -4.78
C THR A 44 -22.21 -5.39 -5.51
N ASN A 45 -22.58 -6.41 -6.28
CA ASN A 45 -21.65 -7.32 -6.98
C ASN A 45 -22.21 -7.74 -8.35
N PRO A 46 -22.38 -6.79 -9.29
CA PRO A 46 -23.08 -7.06 -10.53
C PRO A 46 -22.30 -8.06 -11.39
N PRO A 47 -22.98 -8.94 -12.15
CA PRO A 47 -22.30 -9.82 -13.07
C PRO A 47 -21.52 -9.00 -14.11
N LEU A 48 -20.30 -9.44 -14.39
CA LEU A 48 -19.46 -8.86 -15.44
C LEU A 48 -20.06 -9.15 -16.81
N ARG A 49 -19.98 -8.15 -17.69
CA ARG A 49 -20.45 -8.20 -19.08
C ARG A 49 -19.26 -8.10 -20.02
N PRO A 50 -19.40 -8.52 -21.30
CA PRO A 50 -18.42 -8.22 -22.32
C PRO A 50 -18.08 -6.72 -22.34
N ASP A 51 -16.80 -6.42 -22.55
CA ASP A 51 -16.24 -5.06 -22.58
C ASP A 51 -16.25 -4.29 -21.25
N ASP A 52 -16.58 -4.95 -20.14
CA ASP A 52 -16.34 -4.38 -18.81
C ASP A 52 -14.84 -4.30 -18.51
N ILE A 53 -14.43 -3.19 -17.93
CA ILE A 53 -13.08 -2.96 -17.47
C ILE A 53 -13.10 -2.90 -15.94
N VAL A 54 -12.32 -3.77 -15.30
CA VAL A 54 -12.11 -3.79 -13.85
C VAL A 54 -10.75 -3.17 -13.54
N VAL A 55 -10.75 -2.04 -12.84
CA VAL A 55 -9.54 -1.33 -12.45
C VAL A 55 -9.25 -1.58 -10.98
N ILE A 56 -8.02 -2.04 -10.71
CA ILE A 56 -7.50 -2.23 -9.35
C ILE A 56 -6.57 -1.06 -9.03
N ASN A 57 -6.99 -0.23 -8.07
CA ASN A 57 -6.18 0.88 -7.59
C ASN A 57 -4.98 0.40 -6.75
N ARG A 58 -3.95 1.23 -6.59
CA ARG A 58 -2.81 0.91 -5.71
C ARG A 58 -3.18 1.07 -4.23
N SER A 59 -2.56 0.29 -3.35
CA SER A 59 -2.66 0.46 -1.89
C SER A 59 -1.93 1.73 -1.46
N GLY A 60 -2.58 2.57 -0.65
CA GLY A 60 -2.00 3.82 -0.13
C GLY A 60 -0.99 3.64 1.01
N LEU A 61 -0.63 2.40 1.37
CA LEU A 61 0.18 2.09 2.55
C LEU A 61 1.71 2.26 2.31
N THR A 62 2.12 2.68 1.12
CA THR A 62 3.56 2.90 0.82
C THR A 62 4.05 4.28 1.29
N SER A 63 3.17 5.26 1.51
CA SER A 63 3.61 6.61 1.87
C SER A 63 4.12 6.75 3.32
N PHE A 64 3.81 5.80 4.21
CA PHE A 64 4.21 5.88 5.62
C PHE A 64 5.56 5.21 5.92
N THR A 65 5.97 4.19 5.18
CA THR A 65 7.24 3.49 5.46
C THR A 65 8.46 4.26 4.94
N ASP A 66 8.33 4.94 3.80
CA ASP A 66 9.45 5.72 3.24
C ASP A 66 9.71 6.99 4.08
N THR A 67 8.64 7.61 4.61
CA THR A 67 8.76 8.81 5.44
C THR A 67 9.31 8.52 6.84
N VAL A 68 8.92 7.40 7.47
CA VAL A 68 9.41 7.06 8.82
C VAL A 68 10.88 6.63 8.80
N GLY A 69 11.32 5.90 7.75
CA GLY A 69 12.74 5.57 7.58
C GLY A 69 13.62 6.81 7.40
N GLN A 70 13.14 7.80 6.65
CA GLN A 70 13.89 9.03 6.37
C GLN A 70 13.91 10.02 7.56
N VAL A 71 12.85 10.02 8.39
CA VAL A 71 12.74 10.88 9.58
C VAL A 71 13.50 10.32 10.79
N LEU A 72 13.66 8.99 10.91
CA LEU A 72 14.43 8.37 12.00
C LEU A 72 15.92 8.16 11.67
N SER A 73 16.30 8.29 10.39
CA SER A 73 17.71 8.22 9.94
C SER A 73 18.69 9.10 10.74
N PRO A 74 18.38 10.36 11.10
CA PRO A 74 19.32 11.16 11.88
C PRO A 74 19.43 10.73 13.36
N LEU A 75 18.46 9.98 13.90
CA LEU A 75 18.52 9.51 15.30
C LEU A 75 19.53 8.36 15.48
N ASN A 76 19.66 7.47 14.49
CA ASN A 76 20.68 6.42 14.52
C ASN A 76 22.11 6.97 14.43
N SER A 77 22.30 8.12 13.78
CA SER A 77 23.60 8.81 13.71
C SER A 77 24.01 9.39 15.06
N LEU A 78 23.05 9.90 15.85
CA LEU A 78 23.32 10.45 17.17
C LEU A 78 23.71 9.37 18.19
N PHE A 79 23.03 8.22 18.19
CA PHE A 79 23.38 7.11 19.11
C PHE A 79 24.76 6.52 18.83
N GLY A 80 25.21 6.48 17.57
CA GLY A 80 26.58 6.07 17.24
C GLY A 80 27.66 7.01 17.77
N ILE A 81 27.39 8.31 17.87
CA ILE A 81 28.34 9.30 18.41
C ILE A 81 28.45 9.17 19.93
N PHE A 82 27.36 8.87 20.64
CA PHE A 82 27.41 8.65 22.09
C PHE A 82 28.22 7.40 22.48
N ASP A 83 28.17 6.33 21.68
CA ASP A 83 29.00 5.15 21.92
C ASP A 83 30.49 5.39 21.65
N ILE A 84 30.84 6.24 20.67
CA ILE A 84 32.23 6.64 20.40
C ILE A 84 32.76 7.54 21.52
N PHE A 85 31.97 8.51 22.01
CA PHE A 85 32.39 9.39 23.10
C PHE A 85 32.55 8.64 24.44
N ARG A 86 31.71 7.64 24.71
CA ARG A 86 31.84 6.78 25.90
C ARG A 86 33.04 5.83 25.80
N GLY A 87 33.30 5.26 24.62
CA GLY A 87 34.49 4.42 24.38
C GLY A 87 35.81 5.21 24.40
N PHE A 88 35.78 6.50 24.04
CA PHE A 88 36.97 7.37 24.09
C PHE A 88 37.29 7.85 25.52
N SER A 89 36.27 8.01 26.39
CA SER A 89 36.49 8.41 27.79
C SER A 89 36.93 7.27 28.72
N GLU A 90 36.78 6.00 28.33
CA GLU A 90 37.28 4.85 29.10
C GLU A 90 38.71 4.42 28.73
N GLY A 91 39.30 4.98 27.66
CA GLY A 91 40.62 4.58 27.14
C GLY A 91 41.81 5.49 27.47
N PHE A 92 41.61 6.65 28.13
CA PHE A 92 42.68 7.63 28.40
C PHE A 92 42.58 8.26 29.82
N GLY A 93 42.14 7.48 30.81
CA GLY A 93 42.03 7.93 32.20
C GLY A 93 42.56 6.92 33.22
N GLY A 94 43.58 6.14 32.85
CA GLY A 94 44.36 5.32 33.77
C GLY A 94 45.77 5.86 33.85
N ASP A 95 46.19 6.17 35.09
CA ASP A 95 47.52 6.62 35.54
C ASP A 95 47.80 8.10 35.13
N ASP A 96 47.83 9.12 36.02
CA ASP A 96 48.44 9.27 37.35
C ASP A 96 47.67 10.31 38.22
#